data_AF-A0A510JNZ2-F1
#
_entry.id   AF-A0A510JNZ2-F1
#
_cell.length_a   1.000
_cell.length_b   1.000
_cell.length_c   1.000
_cell.angle_alpha   90.00
_cell.angle_beta   90.00
_cell.angle_gamma   90.00
#
_symmetry.space_group_name_H-M   'P 1'
#
loop_
_entity.id
_entity.type
_entity.pdbx_description
1 polymer ?
#
loop_
_entity_poly.entity_id
_entity_poly.type
_entity_poly.pdbx_seq_one_letter_code
_entity_poly.pdbx_strand_id
1 'polypeptide(L)'
;MFCTLVCCMDGRFIHILNEYIRNNYRYTFVDTITDAGAVNKIVSDENFLRSIEDKVVLISVNKHKSDHIFVAGHSDCAGCQTSDETQKKYICQAAQKMHTDLPHEAVTGLFVYENGEIEVLVDYDIDN
;
A
#
# COMPACT_ATOMS: atom_id res chain seq x y z
N MET A 1 4.18 17.51 1.50
CA MET A 1 4.50 16.46 2.51
C MET A 1 4.42 15.10 1.83
N PHE A 2 5.20 14.12 2.30
CA PHE A 2 5.35 12.82 1.65
C PHE A 2 4.53 11.73 2.35
N CYS A 3 4.07 10.74 1.61
CA CYS A 3 3.62 9.44 2.11
C CYS A 3 4.18 8.34 1.21
N THR A 4 4.00 7.07 1.61
CA THR A 4 4.44 5.92 0.82
C THR A 4 3.23 5.16 0.28
N LEU A 5 3.28 4.71 -0.98
CA LEU A 5 2.31 3.79 -1.56
C LEU A 5 3.03 2.52 -2.02
N VAL A 6 2.64 1.37 -1.50
CA VAL A 6 3.07 0.05 -1.97
C VAL A 6 1.92 -0.61 -2.72
N CYS A 7 2.09 -0.87 -4.02
CA CYS A 7 0.99 -1.38 -4.84
C CYS A 7 1.45 -2.25 -6.03
N CYS A 8 0.48 -2.78 -6.77
CA CYS A 8 0.77 -3.48 -8.03
C CYS A 8 1.40 -2.53 -9.06
N MET A 9 2.25 -3.05 -9.94
CA MET A 9 2.81 -2.29 -11.06
C MET A 9 1.82 -1.96 -12.19
N ASP A 10 0.53 -2.32 -12.05
CA ASP A 10 -0.49 -2.15 -13.08
C ASP A 10 -0.77 -0.65 -13.34
N GLY A 11 -0.43 -0.21 -14.54
CA GLY A 11 -0.56 1.19 -14.97
C GLY A 11 -2.00 1.71 -15.00
N ARG A 12 -3.01 0.83 -15.03
CA ARG A 12 -4.43 1.23 -14.94
C ARG A 12 -4.76 1.85 -13.59
N PHE A 13 -4.11 1.39 -12.52
CA PHE A 13 -4.52 1.68 -11.14
C PHE A 13 -3.53 2.55 -10.35
N ILE A 14 -2.23 2.51 -10.66
CA ILE A 14 -1.21 3.31 -9.94
C ILE A 14 -1.57 4.80 -9.92
N HIS A 15 -2.01 5.33 -11.07
CA HIS A 15 -2.39 6.73 -11.19
C HIS A 15 -3.62 7.07 -10.34
N ILE A 16 -4.64 6.21 -10.36
CA ILE A 16 -5.88 6.37 -9.59
C ILE A 16 -5.57 6.44 -8.09
N LEU A 17 -4.72 5.53 -7.59
CA LEU A 17 -4.29 5.53 -6.19
C LEU A 17 -3.51 6.81 -5.82
N ASN A 18 -2.59 7.23 -6.68
CA ASN A 18 -1.80 8.45 -6.46
C ASN A 18 -2.70 9.69 -6.36
N GLU A 19 -3.64 9.84 -7.29
CA GLU A 19 -4.57 10.97 -7.29
C GLU A 19 -5.52 10.93 -6.10
N TYR A 20 -6.06 9.74 -5.79
CA TYR A 20 -6.92 9.56 -4.62
C TYR A 20 -6.21 9.98 -3.34
N ILE A 21 -4.97 9.54 -3.11
CA ILE A 21 -4.21 9.91 -1.92
C ILE A 21 -4.00 11.42 -1.85
N ARG A 22 -3.59 12.06 -2.96
CA ARG A 22 -3.36 13.51 -2.99
C ARG A 22 -4.62 14.35 -2.80
N ASN A 23 -5.77 13.84 -3.22
CA ASN A 23 -7.04 14.55 -3.14
C ASN A 23 -7.77 14.35 -1.80
N ASN A 24 -7.53 13.24 -1.10
CA ASN A 24 -8.26 12.88 0.12
C ASN A 24 -7.41 12.94 1.39
N TYR A 25 -6.08 12.99 1.28
CA TYR A 25 -5.15 13.07 2.40
C TYR A 25 -4.27 14.31 2.30
N ARG A 26 -3.56 14.63 3.38
CA ARG A 26 -2.68 15.82 3.50
C ARG A 26 -1.38 15.73 2.69
N TYR A 27 -1.17 14.69 1.89
CA TYR A 27 0.09 14.42 1.20
C TYR A 27 0.13 15.03 -0.21
N THR A 28 1.28 15.57 -0.57
CA THR A 28 1.54 16.19 -1.89
C THR A 28 2.32 15.24 -2.80
N PHE A 29 3.24 14.51 -2.20
CA PHE A 29 4.16 13.61 -2.88
C PHE A 29 3.93 12.20 -2.35
N VAL A 30 3.84 11.23 -3.26
CA VAL A 30 3.53 9.84 -2.95
C VAL A 30 4.68 8.99 -3.47
N ASP A 31 5.58 8.59 -2.58
CA ASP A 31 6.68 7.69 -2.92
C ASP A 31 6.08 6.31 -3.22
N THR A 32 6.05 5.95 -4.50
CA THR A 32 5.35 4.74 -4.96
C THR A 32 6.36 3.61 -5.19
N ILE A 33 6.21 2.52 -4.44
CA ILE A 33 6.96 1.28 -4.58
C ILE A 33 6.04 0.26 -5.25
N THR A 34 6.45 -0.25 -6.42
CA THR A 34 5.60 -1.15 -7.22
C THR A 34 6.25 -2.50 -7.44
N ASP A 35 5.43 -3.55 -7.41
CA ASP A 35 5.78 -4.88 -7.93
C ASP A 35 4.51 -5.59 -8.42
N ALA A 36 4.61 -6.54 -9.34
CA ALA A 36 3.48 -7.36 -9.75
C ALA A 36 2.91 -8.12 -8.53
N GLY A 37 1.64 -7.85 -8.21
CA GLY A 37 0.94 -8.51 -7.10
C GLY A 37 1.42 -8.14 -5.70
N ALA A 38 2.10 -7.01 -5.49
CA ALA A 38 2.81 -6.65 -4.25
C ALA A 38 2.16 -7.14 -2.92
N VAL A 39 0.84 -6.99 -2.76
CA VAL A 39 0.10 -7.41 -1.55
C VAL A 39 0.22 -8.90 -1.23
N ASN A 40 0.17 -9.80 -2.21
CA ASN A 40 0.30 -11.24 -1.92
C ASN A 40 1.74 -11.61 -1.57
N LYS A 41 2.72 -10.92 -2.17
CA LYS A 41 4.14 -11.11 -1.88
C LYS A 41 4.49 -10.65 -0.48
N ILE A 42 3.98 -9.49 -0.04
CA ILE A 42 4.12 -9.04 1.36
C ILE A 42 3.62 -10.10 2.34
N VAL A 43 2.51 -10.77 2.03
CA VAL A 43 1.93 -11.79 2.90
C VAL A 43 2.72 -13.10 2.89
N SER A 44 3.24 -13.51 1.74
CA SER A 44 3.79 -14.87 1.52
C SER A 44 5.32 -14.97 1.48
N ASP A 45 6.03 -13.85 1.33
CA ASP A 45 7.48 -13.80 1.21
C ASP A 45 8.08 -12.75 2.17
N GLU A 46 8.63 -13.25 3.27
CA GLU A 46 9.28 -12.43 4.30
C GLU A 46 10.51 -11.65 3.78
N ASN A 47 11.23 -12.17 2.79
CA ASN A 47 12.36 -11.44 2.20
C ASN A 47 11.86 -10.29 1.34
N PHE A 48 10.77 -10.51 0.61
CA PHE A 48 10.11 -9.45 -0.15
C PHE A 48 9.61 -8.34 0.78
N LEU A 49 8.91 -8.69 1.86
CA LEU A 49 8.45 -7.74 2.88
C LEU A 49 9.61 -6.89 3.42
N ARG A 50 10.67 -7.52 3.92
CA ARG A 50 11.86 -6.81 4.42
C ARG A 50 12.45 -5.86 3.38
N SER A 51 12.50 -6.28 2.11
CA SER A 51 13.00 -5.43 1.03
C SER A 51 12.14 -4.19 0.74
N ILE A 52 10.82 -4.29 1.00
CA ILE A 52 9.89 -3.16 0.91
C ILE A 52 10.08 -2.24 2.11
N GLU A 53 10.10 -2.80 3.31
CA GLU A 53 10.29 -2.05 4.57
C GLU A 53 11.62 -1.30 4.58
N ASP A 54 12.70 -1.92 4.12
CA ASP A 54 14.00 -1.24 4.00
C ASP A 54 13.89 0.02 3.12
N LYS A 55 13.16 -0.04 1.99
CA LYS A 55 12.95 1.13 1.12
C LYS A 55 12.08 2.18 1.80
N VAL A 56 10.99 1.75 2.46
CA VAL A 56 10.08 2.62 3.22
C VAL A 56 10.86 3.37 4.29
N VAL A 57 11.59 2.65 5.15
CA VAL A 57 12.36 3.20 6.27
C VAL A 57 13.51 4.06 5.78
N LEU A 58 14.37 3.55 4.89
CA LEU A 58 15.60 4.26 4.51
C LEU A 58 15.35 5.53 3.71
N ILE A 59 14.31 5.53 2.86
CA ILE A 59 14.06 6.63 1.93
C ILE A 59 12.86 7.44 2.40
N SER A 60 11.68 6.83 2.41
CA SER A 60 10.44 7.56 2.60
C SER A 60 10.32 8.16 4.02
N VAL A 61 10.53 7.34 5.05
CA VAL A 61 10.48 7.79 6.45
C VAL A 61 11.71 8.64 6.79
N ASN A 62 12.93 8.11 6.60
CA ASN A 62 14.13 8.79 7.09
C ASN A 62 14.48 10.08 6.33
N LYS A 63 14.35 10.10 4.99
CA LYS A 63 14.72 11.26 4.16
C LYS A 63 13.55 12.20 3.94
N HIS A 64 12.39 11.67 3.56
CA HIS A 64 11.25 12.49 3.18
C HIS A 64 10.27 12.77 4.32
N LYS A 65 10.46 12.12 5.49
CA LYS A 65 9.58 12.24 6.65
C LYS A 65 8.14 11.83 6.34
N SER A 66 7.99 10.80 5.49
CA SER A 66 6.71 10.10 5.33
C SER A 66 6.30 9.51 6.67
N ASP A 67 5.05 9.73 7.04
CA ASP A 67 4.44 9.26 8.29
C ASP A 67 3.22 8.35 8.06
N HIS A 68 2.98 7.97 6.80
CA HIS A 68 1.83 7.15 6.41
C HIS A 68 2.16 6.27 5.21
N ILE A 69 1.83 4.99 5.35
CA ILE A 69 2.02 3.93 4.37
C ILE A 69 0.65 3.48 3.87
N PHE A 70 0.48 3.52 2.55
CA PHE A 70 -0.67 2.93 1.87
C PHE A 70 -0.25 1.60 1.25
N VAL A 71 -1.04 0.57 1.45
CA VAL A 71 -0.86 -0.74 0.81
C VAL A 71 -2.09 -1.02 -0.05
N ALA A 72 -1.89 -1.20 -1.36
CA ALA A 72 -3.01 -1.27 -2.29
C ALA A 72 -2.96 -2.47 -3.24
N GLY A 73 -4.13 -3.09 -3.41
CA GLY A 73 -4.42 -4.03 -4.50
C GLY A 73 -5.53 -3.49 -5.40
N HIS A 74 -5.83 -4.21 -6.47
CA HIS A 74 -6.83 -3.80 -7.44
C HIS A 74 -7.54 -5.01 -8.03
N SER A 75 -8.77 -4.80 -8.51
CA SER A 75 -9.54 -5.81 -9.24
C SER A 75 -8.81 -6.26 -10.51
N ASP A 76 -9.01 -7.53 -10.90
CA ASP A 76 -8.40 -8.13 -12.10
C ASP A 76 -6.85 -8.04 -12.11
N CYS A 77 -6.22 -8.47 -11.02
CA CYS A 77 -4.77 -8.41 -10.88
C CYS A 77 -4.04 -9.61 -11.49
N ALA A 78 -3.39 -9.42 -12.64
CA ALA A 78 -2.58 -10.46 -13.27
C ALA A 78 -1.37 -10.91 -12.40
N GLY A 79 -0.84 -10.03 -11.56
CA GLY A 79 0.26 -10.35 -10.63
C GLY A 79 -0.19 -11.12 -9.37
N CYS A 80 -1.50 -11.16 -9.12
CA CYS A 80 -2.11 -11.90 -8.03
C CYS A 80 -3.36 -12.62 -8.58
N GLN A 81 -3.14 -13.75 -9.25
CA GLN A 81 -4.18 -14.54 -9.94
C GLN A 81 -5.14 -15.22 -8.96
N THR A 82 -5.95 -14.42 -8.27
CA THR A 82 -6.95 -14.84 -7.29
C THR A 82 -8.19 -13.95 -7.41
N SER A 83 -9.23 -14.25 -6.64
CA SER A 83 -10.44 -13.42 -6.59
C SER A 83 -10.20 -12.11 -5.83
N ASP A 84 -10.91 -11.05 -6.19
CA ASP A 84 -10.91 -9.76 -5.49
C ASP A 84 -11.07 -9.92 -3.97
N GLU A 85 -11.98 -10.79 -3.51
CA GLU A 85 -12.18 -11.05 -2.08
C GLU A 85 -10.95 -11.64 -1.37
N THR A 86 -10.16 -12.45 -2.07
CA THR A 86 -8.89 -12.96 -1.55
C THR A 86 -7.83 -11.86 -1.57
N GLN A 87 -7.82 -11.02 -2.59
CA GLN A 87 -6.90 -9.90 -2.68
C GLN A 87 -7.16 -8.85 -1.59
N LYS A 88 -8.42 -8.55 -1.28
CA LYS A 88 -8.82 -7.73 -0.12
C LYS A 88 -8.29 -8.28 1.19
N LYS A 89 -8.36 -9.60 1.39
CA LYS A 89 -7.76 -10.26 2.57
C LYS A 89 -6.24 -10.09 2.60
N TYR A 90 -5.57 -10.23 1.47
CA TYR A 90 -4.12 -9.98 1.40
C TYR A 90 -3.77 -8.53 1.68
N ILE A 91 -4.57 -7.55 1.25
CA ILE A 91 -4.37 -6.15 1.60
C ILE A 91 -4.45 -5.96 3.12
N CYS A 92 -5.48 -6.48 3.79
CA CYS A 92 -5.60 -6.37 5.24
C CYS A 92 -4.43 -7.03 5.97
N GLN A 93 -4.03 -8.24 5.55
CA GLN A 93 -2.89 -8.95 6.14
C GLN A 93 -1.56 -8.20 5.90
N ALA A 94 -1.36 -7.65 4.71
CA ALA A 94 -0.17 -6.88 4.37
C ALA A 94 -0.09 -5.60 5.20
N ALA A 95 -1.19 -4.85 5.31
CA ALA A 95 -1.28 -3.67 6.15
C ALA A 95 -1.01 -4.00 7.62
N GLN A 96 -1.57 -5.09 8.14
CA GLN A 96 -1.33 -5.54 9.50
C GLN A 96 0.14 -5.88 9.77
N LYS A 97 0.79 -6.60 8.85
CA LYS A 97 2.22 -6.93 8.96
C LYS A 97 3.06 -5.66 8.99
N MET A 98 2.88 -4.76 8.02
CA MET A 98 3.61 -3.49 7.99
C MET A 98 3.37 -2.62 9.22
N HIS A 99 2.14 -2.56 9.74
CA HIS A 99 1.86 -1.83 10.98
C HIS A 99 2.55 -2.47 12.20
N THR A 100 2.62 -3.80 12.25
CA THR A 100 3.30 -4.53 13.33
C THR A 100 4.81 -4.27 13.29
N ASP A 101 5.40 -4.29 12.10
CA ASP A 101 6.83 -4.13 11.89
C ASP A 101 7.26 -2.65 11.97
N LEU A 102 6.35 -1.71 11.68
CA LEU A 102 6.54 -0.25 11.71
C LEU A 102 5.45 0.44 12.56
N PRO A 103 5.44 0.23 13.89
CA PRO A 103 4.34 0.65 14.78
C PRO A 103 4.21 2.16 14.99
N HIS A 104 5.16 2.95 14.48
CA HIS A 104 5.15 4.41 14.56
C HIS A 104 4.64 5.09 13.29
N GLU A 105 4.30 4.32 12.26
CA GLU A 105 3.79 4.82 10.99
C GLU A 105 2.32 4.44 10.83
N ALA A 106 1.51 5.35 10.30
CA ALA A 106 0.13 5.03 9.98
C ALA A 106 0.11 4.06 8.79
N VAL A 107 -0.82 3.11 8.76
CA VAL A 107 -0.93 2.14 7.67
C VAL A 107 -2.39 1.97 7.21
N THR A 108 -2.66 2.27 5.95
CA THR A 108 -4.01 2.12 5.36
C THR A 108 -4.00 1.11 4.21
N GLY A 109 -4.94 0.18 4.23
CA GLY A 109 -5.17 -0.80 3.16
C GLY A 109 -6.24 -0.31 2.18
N LEU A 110 -5.91 -0.25 0.89
CA LEU A 110 -6.81 0.22 -0.17
C LEU A 110 -7.08 -0.89 -1.21
N PHE A 111 -8.32 -0.94 -1.70
CA PHE A 111 -8.68 -1.75 -2.87
C PHE A 111 -9.27 -0.86 -3.96
N VAL A 112 -8.77 -1.01 -5.19
CA VAL A 112 -9.29 -0.27 -6.37
C VAL A 112 -10.12 -1.18 -7.25
N TYR A 113 -11.35 -0.78 -7.53
CA TYR A 113 -12.24 -1.46 -8.47
C TYR A 113 -11.93 -1.06 -9.92
N GLU A 114 -12.34 -1.88 -10.90
CA GLU A 114 -12.14 -1.59 -12.33
C GLU A 114 -12.76 -0.26 -12.78
N ASN A 115 -13.84 0.17 -12.13
CA ASN A 115 -14.49 1.47 -12.38
C ASN A 115 -13.73 2.67 -11.77
N GLY A 116 -12.61 2.43 -11.08
CA GLY A 116 -11.79 3.44 -10.43
C GLY A 116 -12.25 3.82 -9.02
N GLU A 117 -13.33 3.23 -8.50
CA GLU A 117 -13.72 3.43 -7.11
C GLU A 117 -12.69 2.81 -6.17
N ILE A 118 -12.48 3.46 -5.01
CA ILE A 118 -11.54 3.01 -4.00
C ILE A 118 -12.30 2.70 -2.72
N GLU A 119 -12.03 1.53 -2.16
CA GLU A 119 -12.48 1.11 -0.84
C GLU A 119 -11.30 1.09 0.13
N VAL A 120 -11.49 1.74 1.28
CA VAL A 120 -10.58 1.63 2.42
C VAL A 120 -10.98 0.40 3.22
N LEU A 121 -10.11 -0.60 3.27
CA LEU A 121 -10.39 -1.89 3.91
C LEU A 121 -9.99 -1.92 5.38
N VAL A 122 -8.89 -1.24 5.72
CA VAL A 122 -8.35 -1.17 7.08
C VAL A 122 -7.55 0.11 7.22
N ASP A 123 -7.57 0.68 8.42
CA ASP A 123 -6.82 1.89 8.75
C ASP A 123 -6.22 1.74 10.16
N TYR A 124 -4.89 1.76 10.23
CA TYR A 124 -4.12 1.72 11.46
C TYR A 124 -3.53 3.11 11.68
N ASP A 125 -4.24 3.93 12.44
CA ASP A 125 -3.78 5.27 12.82
C ASP A 125 -2.80 5.20 14.00
N ILE A 126 -1.87 6.15 14.08
CA ILE A 126 -0.87 6.24 15.16
C ILE A 126 -1.52 6.78 16.46
N ASP A 127 -2.70 7.40 16.34
CA ASP A 127 -3.43 8.05 17.44
C ASP A 127 -4.39 7.12 18.22
N ASN A 128 -4.39 5.80 17.97
CA ASN A 128 -5.21 4.81 18.70
C ASN A 128 -4.41 3.92 19.66
#